data_AF-A0E159-F1
#
_entry.id   AF-A0E159-F1
#
_cell.length_a   1.000
_cell.length_b   1.000
_cell.length_c   1.000
_cell.angle_alpha   90.00
_cell.angle_beta   90.00
_cell.angle_gamma   90.00
#
_symmetry.space_group_name_H-M   'P 1'
#
loop_
_entity.id
_entity.type
_entity.pdbx_description
1 polymer ?
#
loop_
_entity_poly.entity_id
_entity_poly.type
_entity_poly.pdbx_seq_one_letter_code
_entity_poly.pdbx_strand_id
1 'polypeptide(L)'
;MQHYLDNNLNQQQQDPFVNDDFQGEDGDNLLLEEVDPEQEIQEQRNQLLSQQHQELVNKVLQEEDEIIVFHRDHIDVMVEICKSDMILLNSLDQNQVAVADYMVKLKQNLQVKQQAINDFITKLGQYELLLEQEAELNEQLKEFGLGNNSNQTNIQ
;
A
#
# COMPACT_ATOMS: atom_id res chain seq x y z
N MET A 1 -10.30 -62.88 -64.91
CA MET A 1 -11.13 -63.02 -66.13
C MET A 1 -12.29 -62.06 -65.94
N GLN A 2 -12.47 -60.95 -66.66
CA GLN A 2 -11.73 -60.20 -67.72
C GLN A 2 -11.70 -58.71 -67.25
N HIS A 3 -10.76 -57.79 -67.53
CA HIS A 3 -9.97 -57.39 -68.71
C HIS A 3 -10.79 -56.77 -69.87
N TYR A 4 -10.39 -55.55 -70.30
CA TYR A 4 -10.78 -54.84 -71.55
C TYR A 4 -12.15 -54.11 -71.56
N LEU A 5 -12.33 -52.86 -72.05
CA LEU A 5 -11.46 -51.90 -72.77
C LEU A 5 -11.75 -50.40 -72.42
N ASP A 6 -10.68 -49.62 -72.33
CA ASP A 6 -10.35 -48.33 -73.00
C ASP A 6 -11.40 -47.25 -73.35
N ASN A 7 -11.10 -46.00 -72.94
CA ASN A 7 -10.82 -44.84 -73.82
C ASN A 7 -10.28 -43.68 -72.93
N ASN A 8 -8.97 -43.41 -72.89
CA ASN A 8 -8.16 -42.71 -73.90
C ASN A 8 -8.27 -41.16 -73.83
N LEU A 9 -7.32 -40.52 -73.13
CA LEU A 9 -6.88 -39.13 -73.35
C LEU A 9 -5.51 -38.87 -72.69
N ASN A 10 -4.49 -39.50 -73.26
CA ASN A 10 -3.08 -39.05 -73.24
C ASN A 10 -2.89 -38.30 -74.59
N GLN A 11 -2.06 -37.28 -74.79
CA GLN A 11 -0.92 -36.68 -74.06
C GLN A 11 -0.77 -35.22 -74.50
N GLN A 12 -0.11 -34.39 -73.69
CA GLN A 12 1.02 -33.59 -74.20
C GLN A 12 1.99 -33.28 -73.05
N GLN A 13 3.09 -34.04 -73.01
CA GLN A 13 4.28 -33.76 -72.22
C GLN A 13 5.34 -33.12 -73.11
N GLN A 14 6.14 -32.21 -72.55
CA GLN A 14 7.57 -32.07 -72.85
C GLN A 14 8.24 -31.25 -71.74
N ASP A 15 9.16 -31.89 -71.01
CA ASP A 15 9.98 -31.35 -69.91
C ASP A 15 11.32 -30.73 -70.47
N PRO A 16 12.45 -30.58 -69.73
CA PRO A 16 12.72 -30.33 -68.30
C PRO A 16 13.82 -29.24 -68.03
N PHE A 17 14.13 -28.96 -66.73
CA PHE A 17 15.26 -28.15 -66.20
C PHE A 17 15.18 -26.63 -66.51
N VAL A 18 15.48 -25.65 -65.64
CA VAL A 18 16.47 -25.42 -64.56
C VAL A 18 15.83 -24.41 -63.56
N ASN A 19 16.05 -24.32 -62.25
CA ASN A 19 17.11 -24.80 -61.33
C ASN A 19 16.54 -25.30 -59.97
N ASP A 20 17.42 -25.49 -58.98
CA ASP A 20 17.18 -25.47 -57.52
C ASP A 20 17.92 -24.25 -56.93
N ASP A 21 17.36 -23.50 -55.98
CA ASP A 21 18.06 -22.63 -55.01
C ASP A 21 17.09 -21.81 -54.12
N PHE A 22 16.86 -22.33 -52.91
CA PHE A 22 16.81 -21.69 -51.59
C PHE A 22 16.24 -20.27 -51.30
N GLN A 23 15.54 -20.22 -50.16
CA GLN A 23 15.31 -19.09 -49.23
C GLN A 23 14.26 -18.01 -49.52
N GLY A 24 13.43 -17.79 -48.49
CA GLY A 24 12.42 -16.75 -48.39
C GLY A 24 11.40 -17.14 -47.32
N GLU A 25 11.71 -16.91 -46.05
CA GLU A 25 10.68 -16.94 -45.02
C GLU A 25 9.71 -15.78 -45.30
N ASP A 26 8.50 -16.09 -45.77
CA ASP A 26 7.37 -15.17 -45.64
C ASP A 26 7.04 -15.10 -44.15
N GLY A 27 7.83 -14.30 -43.44
CA GLY A 27 7.85 -14.26 -42.00
C GLY A 27 6.48 -13.94 -41.43
N ASP A 28 6.22 -14.47 -40.24
CA ASP A 28 5.25 -13.84 -39.34
C ASP A 28 5.58 -12.35 -39.30
N ASN A 29 4.77 -11.54 -39.97
CA ASN A 29 4.81 -10.10 -39.85
C ASN A 29 4.20 -9.77 -38.50
N LEU A 30 4.95 -10.13 -37.45
CA LEU A 30 4.73 -9.76 -36.07
C LEU A 30 4.76 -8.24 -36.09
N LEU A 31 3.57 -7.66 -36.20
CA LEU A 31 3.37 -6.23 -36.14
C LEU A 31 3.81 -5.81 -34.75
N LEU A 32 5.09 -5.46 -34.63
CA LEU A 32 5.61 -4.72 -33.50
C LEU A 32 4.83 -3.41 -33.52
N GLU A 33 3.75 -3.35 -32.74
CA GLU A 33 3.17 -2.08 -32.35
C GLU A 33 4.33 -1.30 -31.73
N GLU A 34 4.80 -0.29 -32.45
CA GLU A 34 5.76 0.67 -31.93
C GLU A 34 5.04 1.41 -30.80
N VAL A 35 5.18 0.86 -29.59
CA VAL A 35 4.65 1.48 -28.37
C VAL A 35 5.32 2.84 -28.29
N ASP A 36 4.49 3.87 -28.38
CA ASP A 36 4.93 5.25 -28.27
C ASP A 36 5.70 5.41 -26.95
N PRO A 37 6.98 5.82 -26.97
CA PRO A 37 7.78 5.95 -25.75
C PRO A 37 7.14 6.87 -24.71
N GLU A 38 6.32 7.84 -25.13
CA GLU A 38 5.59 8.72 -24.22
C GLU A 38 4.48 7.96 -23.45
N GLN A 39 3.86 6.96 -24.09
CA GLN A 39 2.84 6.11 -23.45
C GLN A 39 3.46 5.12 -22.47
N GLU A 40 4.59 4.50 -22.79
CA GLU A 40 5.30 3.58 -21.89
C GLU A 40 5.77 4.32 -20.61
N ILE A 41 6.34 5.52 -20.77
CA ILE A 41 6.76 6.38 -19.64
C ILE A 41 5.57 6.77 -18.77
N GLN A 42 4.43 7.14 -19.38
CA GLN A 42 3.22 7.50 -18.65
C GLN A 42 2.63 6.29 -17.90
N GLU A 43 2.64 5.09 -18.49
CA GLU A 43 2.15 3.88 -17.82
C GLU A 43 3.05 3.49 -16.63
N GLN A 44 4.38 3.53 -16.79
CA GLN A 44 5.32 3.32 -15.69
C GLN A 44 5.10 4.32 -14.54
N ARG A 45 4.85 5.60 -14.85
CA ARG A 45 4.51 6.63 -13.85
C ARG A 45 3.21 6.32 -13.13
N ASN A 46 2.18 5.90 -13.87
CA ASN A 46 0.87 5.54 -13.32
C ASN A 46 0.97 4.33 -12.36
N GLN A 47 1.74 3.31 -12.74
CA GLN A 47 2.00 2.13 -11.91
C GLN A 47 2.74 2.51 -10.62
N LEU A 48 3.78 3.35 -10.69
CA LEU A 48 4.50 3.84 -9.52
C LEU A 48 3.59 4.59 -8.54
N LEU A 49 2.74 5.50 -9.05
CA LEU A 49 1.82 6.29 -8.22
C LEU A 49 0.80 5.39 -7.51
N SER A 50 0.29 4.37 -8.20
CA SER A 50 -0.62 3.38 -7.61
C SER A 50 0.07 2.50 -6.56
N GLN A 51 1.33 2.14 -6.75
CA GLN A 51 2.12 1.38 -5.76
C GLN A 51 2.33 2.20 -4.48
N GLN A 52 2.77 3.47 -4.62
CA GLN A 52 2.96 4.39 -3.51
C GLN A 52 1.67 4.58 -2.69
N HIS A 53 0.52 4.69 -3.36
CA HIS A 53 -0.78 4.80 -2.69
C HIS A 53 -1.14 3.52 -1.92
N GLN A 54 -0.92 2.33 -2.50
CA GLN A 54 -1.19 1.07 -1.79
C GLN A 54 -0.28 0.88 -0.57
N GLU A 55 1.00 1.26 -0.68
CA GLU A 55 1.94 1.26 0.45
C GLU A 55 1.50 2.21 1.57
N LEU A 56 1.06 3.43 1.20
CA LEU A 56 0.60 4.43 2.15
C LEU A 56 -0.72 4.03 2.84
N VAL A 57 -1.69 3.48 2.10
CA VAL A 57 -2.93 2.93 2.67
C VAL A 57 -2.64 1.81 3.67
N ASN A 58 -1.74 0.89 3.33
CA ASN A 58 -1.34 -0.18 4.25
C ASN A 58 -0.70 0.39 5.54
N LYS A 59 0.09 1.46 5.40
CA LYS A 59 0.72 2.14 6.54
C LYS A 59 -0.28 2.88 7.41
N VAL A 60 -1.29 3.55 6.83
CA VAL A 60 -2.40 4.19 7.57
C VAL A 60 -3.15 3.14 8.41
N LEU A 61 -3.53 2.01 7.81
CA LEU A 61 -4.25 0.95 8.52
C LEU A 61 -3.42 0.32 9.67
N GLN A 62 -2.10 0.14 9.47
CA GLN A 62 -1.23 -0.33 10.55
C GLN A 62 -1.12 0.70 11.68
N GLU A 63 -0.96 1.98 11.35
CA GLU A 63 -0.85 3.06 12.35
C GLU A 63 -2.15 3.24 13.16
N GLU A 64 -3.32 3.01 12.55
CA GLU A 64 -4.63 3.00 13.21
C GLU A 64 -4.71 1.91 14.29
N ASP A 65 -4.34 0.66 13.95
CA ASP A 65 -4.26 -0.45 14.91
C ASP A 65 -3.26 -0.15 16.05
N GLU A 66 -2.10 0.44 15.72
CA GLU A 66 -1.11 0.86 16.72
C GLU A 66 -1.64 1.96 17.66
N ILE A 67 -2.41 2.93 17.15
CA ILE A 67 -3.07 3.96 17.98
C ILE A 67 -4.09 3.34 18.94
N ILE A 68 -4.87 2.36 18.49
CA ILE A 68 -5.86 1.68 19.34
C ILE A 68 -5.17 0.92 20.48
N VAL A 69 -4.02 0.28 20.22
CA VAL A 69 -3.19 -0.34 21.27
C VAL A 69 -2.60 0.72 22.20
N PHE A 70 -1.95 1.74 21.65
CA PHE A 70 -1.33 2.83 22.42
C PHE A 70 -2.35 3.54 23.34
N HIS A 71 -3.59 3.73 22.87
CA HIS A 71 -4.65 4.35 23.68
C HIS A 71 -5.01 3.50 24.91
N ARG A 72 -5.06 2.17 24.77
CA ARG A 72 -5.31 1.25 25.89
C ARG A 72 -4.16 1.29 26.89
N ASP A 73 -2.93 1.22 26.41
CA ASP A 73 -1.74 1.29 27.26
C ASP A 73 -1.66 2.64 28.00
N HIS A 74 -2.00 3.75 27.34
CA HIS A 74 -2.11 5.07 27.96
C HIS A 74 -3.17 5.12 29.07
N ILE A 75 -4.34 4.48 28.89
CA ILE A 75 -5.36 4.37 29.94
C ILE A 75 -4.82 3.62 31.16
N ASP A 76 -4.16 2.46 30.94
CA ASP A 76 -3.60 1.66 32.03
C ASP A 76 -2.51 2.42 32.79
N VAL A 77 -1.60 3.10 32.09
CA VAL A 77 -0.59 3.99 32.69
C VAL A 77 -1.25 5.08 33.54
N MET A 78 -2.28 5.75 33.02
CA MET A 78 -2.97 6.82 33.74
C MET A 78 -3.70 6.31 34.98
N VAL A 79 -4.29 5.11 34.92
CA VAL A 79 -4.90 4.42 36.06
C VAL A 79 -3.86 4.09 37.13
N GLU A 80 -2.68 3.58 36.77
CA GLU A 80 -1.61 3.31 37.75
C GLU A 80 -1.09 4.58 38.41
N ILE A 81 -0.93 5.69 37.68
CA ILE A 81 -0.54 6.97 38.31
C ILE A 81 -1.65 7.45 39.25
N CYS A 82 -2.93 7.31 38.90
CA CYS A 82 -4.04 7.65 39.79
C CYS A 82 -4.10 6.77 41.06
N LYS A 83 -3.72 5.48 40.98
CA LYS A 83 -3.54 4.62 42.16
C LYS A 83 -2.38 5.12 43.04
N SER A 84 -1.26 5.51 42.43
CA SER A 84 -0.12 6.14 43.12
C SER A 84 -0.53 7.44 43.84
N ASP A 85 -1.28 8.31 43.17
CA ASP A 85 -1.82 9.55 43.77
C ASP A 85 -2.71 9.26 44.99
N MET A 86 -3.59 8.25 44.90
CA MET A 86 -4.45 7.85 46.02
C MET A 86 -3.66 7.27 47.20
N ILE A 87 -2.61 6.46 46.94
CA ILE A 87 -1.72 5.97 48.01
C ILE A 87 -0.97 7.13 48.67
N LEU A 88 -0.51 8.09 47.88
CA LEU A 88 0.23 9.26 48.35
C LEU A 88 -0.65 10.18 49.22
N LEU A 89 -1.91 10.41 48.85
CA LEU A 89 -2.91 11.12 49.65
C LEU A 89 -3.19 10.40 50.98
N ASN A 90 -3.51 9.10 50.94
CA ASN A 90 -3.74 8.31 52.16
C ASN A 90 -2.53 8.32 53.11
N SER A 91 -1.31 8.33 52.57
CA SER A 91 -0.07 8.43 53.35
C SER A 91 0.06 9.79 54.04
N LEU A 92 -0.38 10.87 53.39
CA LEU A 92 -0.37 12.22 53.97
C LEU A 92 -1.41 12.36 55.08
N ASP A 93 -2.64 11.89 54.84
CA ASP A 93 -3.74 11.92 55.83
C ASP A 93 -3.39 11.12 57.10
N GLN A 94 -2.65 10.02 56.94
CA GLN A 94 -2.17 9.19 58.05
C GLN A 94 -0.86 9.72 58.67
N ASN A 95 -0.36 10.89 58.25
CA ASN A 95 0.90 11.51 58.69
C ASN A 95 2.15 10.60 58.50
N GLN A 96 2.10 9.68 57.54
CA GLN A 96 3.18 8.72 57.22
C GLN A 96 4.22 9.28 56.26
N VAL A 97 3.95 10.44 55.64
CA VAL A 97 4.87 11.15 54.74
C VAL A 97 4.94 12.62 55.13
N ALA A 98 6.13 13.21 55.06
CA ALA A 98 6.29 14.64 55.29
C ALA A 98 5.66 15.44 54.13
N VAL A 99 5.13 16.63 54.41
CA VAL A 99 4.53 17.52 53.40
C VAL A 99 5.52 17.83 52.26
N ALA A 100 6.81 18.00 52.57
CA ALA A 100 7.85 18.22 51.57
C ALA A 100 7.99 17.03 50.59
N ASP A 101 8.06 15.80 51.12
CA ASP A 101 8.17 14.58 50.30
C ASP A 101 6.89 14.32 49.49
N TYR A 102 5.72 14.63 50.05
CA TYR A 102 4.44 14.61 49.34
C TYR A 102 4.48 15.53 48.12
N MET A 103 4.93 16.79 48.28
CA MET A 103 4.99 17.75 47.18
C MET A 103 5.98 17.35 46.08
N VAL A 104 7.11 16.72 46.44
CA VAL A 104 8.06 16.16 45.46
C VAL A 104 7.41 15.02 44.67
N LYS A 105 6.77 14.06 45.35
CA LYS A 105 6.12 12.90 44.71
C LYS A 105 4.92 13.30 43.84
N LEU A 106 4.09 14.24 44.31
CA LEU A 106 2.99 14.79 43.53
C LEU A 106 3.49 15.45 42.23
N LYS A 107 4.56 16.25 42.33
CA LYS A 107 5.19 16.86 41.14
C LYS A 107 5.70 15.79 40.17
N GLN A 108 6.34 14.73 40.67
CA GLN A 108 6.79 13.60 39.84
C GLN A 108 5.62 12.92 39.12
N ASN A 109 4.54 12.55 39.84
CA ASN A 109 3.35 11.95 39.24
C ASN A 109 2.73 12.85 38.16
N LEU A 110 2.63 14.16 38.40
CA LEU A 110 2.13 15.13 37.41
C LEU A 110 3.04 15.22 36.17
N GLN A 111 4.36 15.18 36.33
CA GLN A 111 5.30 15.17 35.20
C GLN A 111 5.17 13.89 34.36
N VAL A 112 4.94 12.73 34.99
CA VAL A 112 4.70 11.47 34.26
C VAL A 112 3.38 11.51 33.50
N LYS A 113 2.28 12.02 34.09
CA LYS A 113 1.01 12.23 33.37
C LYS A 113 1.19 13.17 32.16
N GLN A 114 1.94 14.27 32.34
CA GLN A 114 2.21 15.22 31.27
C GLN A 114 2.99 14.57 30.12
N GLN A 115 4.00 13.75 30.44
CA GLN A 115 4.77 13.03 29.41
C GLN A 115 3.88 12.05 28.64
N ALA A 116 3.11 11.20 29.33
CA ALA A 116 2.21 10.23 28.69
C ALA A 116 1.18 10.90 27.76
N ILE A 117 0.62 12.04 28.16
CA ILE A 117 -0.29 12.84 27.32
C ILE A 117 0.44 13.38 26.08
N ASN A 118 1.65 13.95 26.25
CA ASN A 118 2.42 14.49 25.13
C ASN A 118 2.85 13.40 24.13
N ASP A 119 3.22 12.21 24.63
CA ASP A 119 3.57 11.06 23.80
C ASP A 119 2.36 10.61 22.97
N PHE A 120 1.16 10.55 23.58
CA PHE A 120 -0.05 10.18 22.86
C PHE A 120 -0.47 11.23 21.82
N ILE A 121 -0.41 12.52 22.16
CA ILE A 121 -0.64 13.62 21.20
C ILE A 121 0.34 13.53 20.03
N THR A 122 1.61 13.15 20.29
CA THR A 122 2.62 12.99 19.23
C THR A 122 2.28 11.83 18.29
N LYS A 123 1.82 10.69 18.82
CA LYS A 123 1.36 9.53 18.00
C LYS A 123 0.12 9.88 17.17
N LEU A 124 -0.83 10.63 17.74
CA LEU A 124 -2.00 11.13 17.00
C LEU A 124 -1.59 12.06 15.84
N GLY A 125 -0.71 13.03 16.09
CA GLY A 125 -0.22 13.94 15.04
C GLY A 125 0.61 13.25 13.95
N GLN A 126 1.25 12.12 14.25
CA GLN A 126 1.91 11.28 13.23
C GLN A 126 0.88 10.63 12.30
N TYR A 127 -0.26 10.18 12.83
CA TYR A 127 -1.34 9.60 12.04
C TYR A 127 -2.12 10.64 11.24
N GLU A 128 -2.40 11.82 11.81
CA GLU A 128 -2.96 12.97 11.08
C GLU A 128 -2.12 13.29 9.83
N LEU A 129 -0.79 13.34 9.96
CA LEU A 129 0.12 13.54 8.84
C LEU A 129 0.08 12.41 7.78
N LEU A 130 -0.18 11.16 8.16
CA LEU A 130 -0.34 10.07 7.20
C LEU A 130 -1.68 10.17 6.44
N LEU A 131 -2.74 10.61 7.10
CA LEU A 131 -4.04 10.86 6.46
C LEU A 131 -3.96 12.05 5.48
N GLU A 132 -3.25 13.12 5.83
CA GLU A 132 -2.97 14.23 4.92
C GLU A 132 -2.21 13.75 3.66
N GLN A 133 -1.16 12.94 3.84
CA GLN A 133 -0.40 12.36 2.73
C GLN A 133 -1.25 11.42 1.85
N GLU A 134 -2.14 10.63 2.44
CA GLU A 134 -3.05 9.74 1.69
C GLU A 134 -4.02 10.57 0.85
N ALA A 135 -4.63 11.60 1.44
CA ALA A 135 -5.57 12.47 0.77
C ALA A 135 -4.94 13.20 -0.43
N GLU A 136 -3.75 13.79 -0.27
CA GLU A 136 -3.00 14.44 -1.35
C GLU A 136 -2.67 13.48 -2.50
N LEU A 137 -2.26 12.25 -2.19
CA LEU A 137 -1.89 11.24 -3.18
C LEU A 137 -3.13 10.68 -3.91
N ASN A 138 -4.25 10.56 -3.20
CA ASN A 138 -5.55 10.15 -3.72
C ASN A 138 -6.17 11.24 -4.62
N GLU A 139 -5.96 12.53 -4.32
CA GLU A 139 -6.31 13.64 -5.22
C GLU A 139 -5.50 13.57 -6.53
N GLN A 140 -4.17 13.41 -6.45
CA GLN A 140 -3.33 13.22 -7.63
C GLN A 140 -3.78 12.03 -8.50
N LEU A 141 -4.08 10.87 -7.89
CA LEU A 141 -4.59 9.71 -8.63
C LEU A 141 -5.91 9.99 -9.36
N LYS A 142 -6.81 10.79 -8.78
CA LYS A 142 -8.06 11.21 -9.43
C LYS A 142 -7.80 12.13 -10.62
N GLU A 143 -6.88 13.09 -10.51
CA GLU A 143 -6.50 13.98 -11.62
C GLU A 143 -5.94 13.22 -12.83
N PHE A 144 -5.14 12.16 -12.60
CA PHE A 144 -4.61 11.30 -13.66
C PHE A 144 -5.60 10.24 -14.18
N GLY A 145 -6.85 10.23 -13.71
CA GLY A 145 -7.85 9.23 -14.11
C GLY A 145 -7.58 7.81 -13.59
N LEU A 146 -6.65 7.67 -12.64
CA LEU A 146 -6.25 6.41 -11.98
C LEU A 146 -7.03 6.13 -10.70
N GLY A 147 -7.94 7.04 -10.31
CA GLY A 147 -8.80 6.93 -9.14
C GLY A 147 -9.77 5.75 -9.24
N ASN A 148 -9.31 4.56 -8.86
CA ASN A 148 -10.16 3.39 -8.71
C ASN A 148 -11.18 3.61 -7.58
N ASN A 149 -12.48 3.49 -7.90
CA ASN A 149 -13.61 3.53 -6.97
C ASN A 149 -13.65 2.36 -5.94
N SER A 150 -12.53 1.67 -5.71
CA SER A 150 -12.47 0.40 -4.97
C SER A 150 -12.29 0.58 -3.46
N ASN A 151 -11.67 1.68 -3.03
CA ASN A 151 -11.41 1.96 -1.61
C ASN A 151 -12.25 3.15 -1.12
N GLN A 152 -13.57 3.09 -1.29
CA GLN A 152 -14.48 3.66 -0.30
C GLN A 152 -14.49 2.78 0.97
N THR A 153 -13.29 2.54 1.53
CA THR A 153 -13.16 2.10 2.91
C THR A 153 -13.65 3.29 3.73
N ASN A 154 -14.75 3.12 4.46
CA ASN A 154 -15.26 4.15 5.35
C ASN A 154 -14.23 4.41 6.47
N ILE A 155 -13.34 5.37 6.25
CA ILE A 155 -12.67 6.09 7.33
C ILE A 155 -13.75 7.01 7.92
N GLN A 156 -14.35 6.56 9.02
CA GLN A 156 -15.45 7.23 9.74
C GLN A 156 -14.92 8.14 10.86
#